data_AF-A0A2R5L0J6-F1
#
_entry.id   AF-A0A2R5L0J6-F1
#
_cell.length_a   1.000
_cell.length_b   1.000
_cell.length_c   1.000
_cell.angle_alpha   90.00
_cell.angle_beta   90.00
_cell.angle_gamma   90.00
#
_symmetry.space_group_name_H-M   'P 1'
#
loop_
_entity.id
_entity.type
_entity.pdbx_description
1 polymer ?
#
loop_
_entity_poly.entity_id
_entity_poly.type
_entity_poly.pdbx_seq_one_letter_code
_entity_poly.pdbx_strand_id
1 'polypeptide(L)'
;YRADITYGTNSEFGFDYLRDNMVSKLENKVQRDLHFCIVDEVDSILIDEARTPLIISGAAADTQKWYKIFDGVSKKLVRSYETEKIKDIKKKKEMNIPDDVWKDYEVDEKSNNITLTEKGITRIEKELDIDNLYSPENVELTHYMMQALKAKELFYKDKEYLVRDGQIIIIDEFTGRAMEGRRYSDGLHQALEAKEGLKVAGENQTLASITLQNYFRMYKKLSGMTGTAETEATEFMHTYKLGVIVIPTNRPIVRIDNPDLVYKTHNEKVNAIVERIEELYKNGQPALVGTISIESSEILSNHLTKKKIPHEVLNAKFHEREADIVAQAGRYNSITIATNMAGRGTDIMLGGNPEFLALSEVGSIDLPNYNETLEKYKIQ
;
A
#
# COMPACT_ATOMS: atom_id res chain seq x y z
N TYR A 1 -23.28 11.71 -1.59
CA TYR A 1 -22.89 13.13 -1.43
C TYR A 1 -24.01 14.16 -1.38
N ARG A 2 -25.18 13.94 -2.02
CA ARG A 2 -26.30 14.93 -1.97
C ARG A 2 -27.06 15.00 -0.65
N ALA A 3 -26.95 13.96 0.18
CA ALA A 3 -27.53 13.96 1.52
C ALA A 3 -26.84 15.02 2.42
N ASP A 4 -27.51 15.39 3.52
CA ASP A 4 -26.95 16.30 4.51
C ASP A 4 -25.68 15.73 5.15
N ILE A 5 -25.74 14.46 5.54
CA ILE A 5 -24.64 13.68 6.11
C ILE A 5 -24.36 12.50 5.18
N THR A 6 -23.08 12.21 4.93
CA THR A 6 -22.65 11.06 4.12
C THR A 6 -21.59 10.30 4.89
N TYR A 7 -21.85 9.02 5.19
CA TYR A 7 -20.89 8.08 5.75
C TYR A 7 -20.17 7.36 4.61
N GLY A 8 -18.93 6.95 4.85
CA GLY A 8 -18.09 6.24 3.88
C GLY A 8 -16.69 6.01 4.44
N THR A 9 -15.88 5.24 3.72
CA THR A 9 -14.49 4.98 4.08
C THR A 9 -13.57 6.03 3.46
N ASN A 10 -12.39 6.24 4.05
CA ASN A 10 -11.39 7.17 3.50
C ASN A 10 -11.05 6.87 2.03
N SER A 11 -11.07 5.59 1.65
CA SER A 11 -10.69 5.10 0.34
C SER A 11 -11.77 5.42 -0.68
N GLU A 12 -13.04 5.17 -0.37
CA GLU A 12 -14.14 5.55 -1.26
C GLU A 12 -14.19 7.07 -1.48
N PHE A 13 -14.06 7.86 -0.41
CA PHE A 13 -13.99 9.31 -0.51
C PHE A 13 -12.82 9.80 -1.37
N GLY A 14 -11.62 9.28 -1.12
CA GLY A 14 -10.44 9.69 -1.86
C GLY A 14 -10.45 9.22 -3.32
N PHE A 15 -10.93 8.02 -3.62
CA PHE A 15 -11.06 7.54 -5.00
C PHE A 15 -12.18 8.25 -5.77
N ASP A 16 -13.31 8.57 -5.14
CA ASP A 16 -14.33 9.41 -5.77
C ASP A 16 -13.79 10.81 -6.10
N TYR A 17 -12.99 11.39 -5.21
CA TYR A 17 -12.29 12.64 -5.50
C TYR A 17 -11.34 12.50 -6.70
N LEU A 18 -10.53 11.44 -6.77
CA LEU A 18 -9.65 11.20 -7.93
C LEU A 18 -10.46 11.02 -9.22
N ARG A 19 -11.53 10.22 -9.18
CA ARG A 19 -12.44 10.00 -10.32
C ARG A 19 -13.08 11.29 -10.80
N ASP A 20 -13.54 12.15 -9.88
CA ASP A 20 -14.13 13.46 -10.20
C ASP A 20 -13.14 14.43 -10.87
N ASN A 21 -11.83 14.24 -10.67
CA ASN A 21 -10.80 15.02 -11.36
C ASN A 21 -10.43 14.43 -12.74
N MET A 22 -10.95 13.25 -13.09
CA MET A 22 -10.72 12.59 -14.38
C MET A 22 -11.95 12.63 -15.31
N VAL A 23 -13.13 13.06 -14.84
CA VAL A 23 -14.33 13.11 -15.69
C VAL A 23 -14.25 14.23 -16.73
N SER A 24 -14.74 13.96 -17.95
CA SER A 24 -14.73 14.93 -19.05
C SER A 24 -15.87 15.96 -18.98
N LYS A 25 -16.93 15.69 -18.19
CA LYS A 25 -18.12 16.55 -18.04
C LYS A 25 -18.41 16.78 -16.56
N LEU A 26 -18.78 18.01 -16.21
CA LEU A 26 -19.13 18.39 -14.83
C LEU A 26 -20.28 17.57 -14.24
N GLU A 27 -21.25 17.17 -15.08
CA GLU A 27 -22.42 16.37 -14.68
C GLU A 27 -22.06 14.97 -14.16
N ASN A 28 -20.87 14.47 -14.51
CA ASN A 28 -20.41 13.15 -14.09
C ASN A 28 -19.71 13.17 -12.72
N LYS A 29 -19.51 14.35 -12.11
CA LYS A 29 -18.94 14.44 -10.77
C LYS A 29 -19.92 13.91 -9.74
N VAL A 30 -19.43 13.11 -8.80
CA VAL A 30 -20.24 12.53 -7.71
C VAL A 30 -20.14 13.35 -6.43
N GLN A 31 -18.99 13.96 -6.14
CA GLN A 31 -18.77 14.76 -4.95
C GLN A 31 -19.27 16.20 -5.12
N ARG A 32 -19.48 16.85 -3.97
CA ARG A 32 -19.68 18.29 -3.83
C ARG A 32 -18.48 18.91 -3.12
N ASP A 33 -18.48 20.23 -2.97
CA ASP A 33 -17.44 20.94 -2.20
C ASP A 33 -17.15 20.29 -0.84
N LEU A 34 -15.86 20.11 -0.55
CA LEU A 34 -15.37 19.50 0.69
C LEU A 34 -15.55 20.48 1.87
N HIS A 35 -16.69 20.39 2.55
CA HIS A 35 -17.06 21.32 3.60
C HIS A 35 -16.53 20.91 4.98
N PHE A 36 -17.06 19.83 5.55
CA PHE A 36 -16.72 19.38 6.90
C PHE A 36 -16.54 17.86 6.89
N CYS A 37 -15.47 17.39 7.55
CA CYS A 37 -15.21 15.98 7.78
C CYS A 37 -14.99 15.71 9.27
N ILE A 38 -15.65 14.67 9.76
CA ILE A 38 -15.37 14.06 11.05
C ILE A 38 -14.76 12.70 10.75
N VAL A 39 -13.49 12.53 11.10
CA VAL A 39 -12.74 11.29 10.91
C VAL A 39 -12.90 10.44 12.16
N ASP A 40 -13.63 9.34 12.05
CA ASP A 40 -13.61 8.30 13.07
C ASP A 40 -12.27 7.56 13.01
N GLU A 41 -11.76 7.11 14.15
CA GLU A 41 -10.47 6.41 14.24
C GLU A 41 -9.31 7.20 13.60
N VAL A 42 -9.23 8.48 13.97
CA VAL A 42 -8.39 9.49 13.29
C VAL A 42 -6.90 9.18 13.29
N ASP A 43 -6.39 8.51 14.32
CA ASP A 43 -5.00 8.03 14.39
C ASP A 43 -4.72 6.97 13.33
N SER A 44 -5.59 5.98 13.20
CA SER A 44 -5.39 4.96 12.16
C SER A 44 -5.52 5.53 10.74
N ILE A 45 -6.48 6.42 10.49
CA ILE A 45 -6.69 6.95 9.14
C ILE A 45 -5.62 7.98 8.76
N LEU A 46 -5.35 8.95 9.63
CA LEU A 46 -4.49 10.10 9.30
C LEU A 46 -3.01 9.89 9.59
N ILE A 47 -2.65 8.85 10.34
CA ILE A 47 -1.26 8.48 10.66
C ILE A 47 -0.91 7.15 10.00
N ASP A 48 -1.58 6.06 10.40
CA ASP A 48 -1.17 4.71 9.97
C ASP A 48 -1.40 4.46 8.47
N GLU A 49 -2.60 4.74 7.97
CA GLU A 49 -2.99 4.53 6.58
C GLU A 49 -2.48 5.64 5.65
N ALA A 50 -2.23 6.84 6.20
CA ALA A 50 -1.74 7.98 5.43
C ALA A 50 -0.32 7.78 4.85
N ARG A 51 0.37 6.71 5.24
CA ARG A 51 1.67 6.32 4.66
C ARG A 51 1.60 5.93 3.19
N THR A 52 0.45 5.43 2.73
CA THR A 52 0.25 4.99 1.35
C THR A 52 -0.67 5.95 0.59
N PRO A 53 -0.25 6.51 -0.56
CA PRO A 53 -1.12 7.35 -1.38
C PRO A 53 -2.22 6.53 -2.06
N LEU A 54 -3.34 7.19 -2.37
CA LEU A 54 -4.35 6.67 -3.26
C LEU A 54 -3.94 6.93 -4.70
N ILE A 55 -3.92 5.87 -5.51
CA ILE A 55 -3.42 5.91 -6.90
C ILE A 55 -4.45 5.25 -7.82
N ILE A 56 -4.86 5.97 -8.88
CA ILE A 56 -5.54 5.38 -10.02
C ILE A 56 -4.51 5.18 -11.13
N SER A 57 -4.29 3.91 -11.48
CA SER A 57 -3.47 3.53 -12.63
C SER A 57 -4.37 3.14 -13.79
N GLY A 58 -4.00 3.56 -15.00
CA GLY A 58 -4.66 3.13 -16.23
C GLY A 58 -3.66 2.52 -17.19
N ALA A 59 -4.17 1.80 -18.19
CA ALA A 59 -3.35 1.41 -19.32
C ALA A 59 -2.81 2.69 -19.98
N ALA A 60 -1.49 2.76 -20.14
CA ALA A 60 -0.89 3.76 -21.01
C ALA A 60 -1.49 3.60 -22.43
N ALA A 61 -1.46 4.68 -23.23
CA ALA A 61 -1.69 4.58 -24.67
C ALA A 61 -0.76 3.52 -25.30
N ASP A 62 -0.89 3.23 -26.59
CA ASP A 62 -0.13 2.15 -27.26
C ASP A 62 1.40 2.43 -27.32
N THR A 63 2.07 2.38 -26.16
CA THR A 63 3.49 2.65 -25.92
C THR A 63 4.36 1.46 -26.34
N GLN A 64 3.74 0.29 -26.55
CA GLN A 64 4.39 -0.93 -27.04
C GLN A 64 5.11 -0.69 -28.37
N LYS A 65 4.57 0.19 -29.23
CA LYS A 65 5.19 0.56 -30.50
C LYS A 65 6.53 1.28 -30.29
N TRP A 66 6.60 2.20 -29.33
CA TRP A 66 7.81 2.99 -29.08
C TRP A 66 8.95 2.10 -28.58
N TYR A 67 8.69 1.17 -27.66
CA TYR A 67 9.71 0.23 -27.19
C TYR A 67 10.37 -0.57 -28.33
N LYS A 68 9.59 -1.01 -29.32
CA LYS A 68 10.12 -1.72 -30.49
C LYS A 68 10.93 -0.80 -31.41
N ILE A 69 10.46 0.43 -31.64
CA ILE A 69 11.18 1.41 -32.45
C ILE A 69 12.53 1.75 -31.81
N PHE A 70 12.52 2.09 -30.52
CA PHE A 70 13.72 2.50 -29.79
C PHE A 70 14.72 1.37 -29.55
N ASP A 71 14.27 0.11 -29.41
CA ASP A 71 15.18 -1.04 -29.51
C ASP A 71 15.93 -1.04 -30.85
N GLY A 72 15.19 -0.89 -31.96
CA GLY A 72 15.77 -0.79 -33.31
C GLY A 72 16.74 0.39 -33.48
N VAL A 73 16.39 1.58 -32.99
CA VAL A 73 17.27 2.76 -33.02
C VAL A 73 18.51 2.54 -32.16
N SER A 74 18.36 2.01 -30.95
CA SER A 74 19.49 1.75 -30.03
C SER A 74 20.54 0.81 -30.64
N LYS A 75 20.12 -0.16 -31.45
CA LYS A 75 21.01 -1.09 -32.17
C LYS A 75 21.86 -0.40 -33.25
N LYS A 76 21.38 0.72 -33.82
CA LYS A 76 22.11 1.50 -34.83
C LYS A 76 23.15 2.45 -34.23
N LEU A 77 22.96 2.87 -32.97
CA LEU A 77 23.86 3.77 -32.26
C LEU A 77 25.14 3.06 -31.81
N VAL A 78 26.24 3.80 -31.81
CA VAL A 78 27.59 3.32 -31.51
C VAL A 78 28.11 3.90 -30.20
N ARG A 79 28.58 3.02 -29.32
CA ARG A 79 29.18 3.36 -28.03
C ARG A 79 30.57 3.97 -28.17
N SER A 80 30.88 4.98 -27.35
CA SER A 80 32.15 5.71 -27.37
C SER A 80 33.15 5.15 -26.34
N TYR A 81 33.71 3.96 -26.59
CA TYR A 81 34.63 3.29 -25.63
C TYR A 81 35.89 4.09 -25.26
N GLU A 82 36.37 4.97 -26.15
CA GLU A 82 37.59 5.74 -25.92
C GLU A 82 37.37 6.93 -24.98
N THR A 83 36.23 7.60 -25.10
CA THR A 83 35.87 8.75 -24.27
C THR A 83 35.30 8.35 -22.90
N GLU A 84 34.79 7.13 -22.76
CA GLU A 84 34.35 6.53 -21.49
C GLU A 84 35.50 6.32 -20.48
N LYS A 85 36.72 6.06 -20.96
CA LYS A 85 37.89 5.82 -20.10
C LYS A 85 38.34 7.08 -19.34
N ILE A 86 37.90 8.25 -19.78
CA ILE A 86 38.26 9.56 -19.21
C ILE A 86 37.20 9.96 -18.18
N LYS A 87 37.46 9.63 -16.90
CA LYS A 87 36.51 9.83 -15.78
C LYS A 87 36.45 11.25 -15.24
N ASP A 88 37.45 12.08 -15.56
CA ASP A 88 37.56 13.43 -15.05
C ASP A 88 36.98 14.44 -16.05
N ILE A 89 35.78 14.93 -15.75
CA ILE A 89 35.00 15.83 -16.61
C ILE A 89 35.77 17.14 -16.92
N LYS A 90 36.61 17.61 -15.99
CA LYS A 90 37.42 18.82 -16.20
C LYS A 90 38.55 18.57 -17.21
N LYS A 91 39.26 17.44 -17.06
CA LYS A 91 40.29 17.02 -18.02
C LYS A 91 39.71 16.72 -19.40
N LYS A 92 38.48 16.22 -19.47
CA LYS A 92 37.78 15.90 -20.72
C LYS A 92 37.43 17.15 -21.55
N LYS A 93 37.17 18.29 -20.88
CA LYS A 93 36.97 19.60 -21.53
C LYS A 93 38.28 20.31 -21.89
N GLU A 94 39.36 20.06 -21.14
CA GLU A 94 40.69 20.65 -21.38
C GLU A 94 41.49 19.88 -22.45
N MET A 95 41.25 18.58 -22.61
CA MET A 95 41.75 17.79 -23.72
C MET A 95 40.90 18.09 -24.96
N ASN A 96 41.48 18.73 -25.97
CA ASN A 96 40.89 18.93 -27.30
C ASN A 96 40.76 17.57 -28.02
N ILE A 97 39.86 16.70 -27.53
CA ILE A 97 39.62 15.36 -28.08
C ILE A 97 39.07 15.53 -29.50
N PRO A 98 39.70 14.93 -30.54
CA PRO A 98 39.21 15.04 -31.90
C PRO A 98 37.76 14.53 -32.02
N ASP A 99 36.94 15.24 -32.81
CA ASP A 99 35.52 14.90 -32.98
C ASP A 99 35.30 13.45 -33.41
N ASP A 100 36.21 12.86 -34.18
CA ASP A 100 36.14 11.49 -34.69
C ASP A 100 36.09 10.41 -33.60
N VAL A 101 36.58 10.74 -32.40
CA VAL A 101 36.62 9.86 -31.22
C VAL A 101 35.24 9.78 -30.56
N TRP A 102 34.46 10.86 -30.62
CA TRP A 102 33.09 10.89 -30.11
C TRP A 102 32.17 10.09 -31.03
N LYS A 103 31.49 9.08 -30.48
CA LYS A 103 30.40 8.34 -31.13
C LYS A 103 29.07 8.81 -30.59
N ASP A 104 28.06 7.95 -30.51
CA ASP A 104 26.67 8.36 -30.26
C ASP A 104 26.33 8.46 -28.77
N TYR A 105 26.93 7.64 -27.91
CA TYR A 105 26.69 7.67 -26.46
C TYR A 105 27.87 7.15 -25.66
N GLU A 106 27.85 7.41 -24.35
CA GLU A 106 28.81 6.95 -23.35
C GLU A 106 28.10 6.19 -22.23
N VAL A 107 28.73 5.12 -21.75
CA VAL A 107 28.23 4.30 -20.65
C VAL A 107 29.15 4.41 -19.43
N ASP A 108 28.57 4.73 -18.28
CA ASP A 108 29.23 4.62 -16.99
C ASP A 108 28.68 3.39 -16.24
N GLU A 109 29.41 2.29 -16.35
CA GLU A 109 29.08 1.01 -15.70
C GLU A 109 29.14 1.08 -14.17
N LYS A 110 29.87 2.04 -13.58
CA LYS A 110 29.93 2.18 -12.13
C LYS A 110 28.70 2.86 -11.56
N SER A 111 28.18 3.87 -12.25
CA SER A 111 26.97 4.59 -11.86
C SER A 111 25.71 4.03 -12.50
N ASN A 112 25.82 2.99 -13.33
CA ASN A 112 24.73 2.43 -14.13
C ASN A 112 23.98 3.51 -14.92
N ASN A 113 24.74 4.43 -15.51
CA ASN A 113 24.18 5.57 -16.24
C ASN A 113 24.70 5.63 -17.68
N ILE A 114 23.89 6.19 -18.57
CA ILE A 114 24.24 6.39 -19.98
C ILE A 114 24.05 7.86 -20.31
N THR A 115 24.94 8.44 -21.09
CA THR A 115 24.87 9.83 -21.53
C THR A 115 24.95 9.89 -23.06
N LEU A 116 24.00 10.58 -23.69
CA LEU A 116 24.03 10.83 -25.13
C LEU A 116 25.05 11.93 -25.46
N THR A 117 25.77 11.76 -26.56
CA THR A 117 26.62 12.82 -27.11
C THR A 117 25.81 13.68 -28.09
N GLU A 118 26.32 14.86 -28.46
CA GLU A 118 25.69 15.72 -29.48
C GLU A 118 25.52 14.98 -30.82
N LYS A 119 26.48 14.12 -31.19
CA LYS A 119 26.40 13.28 -32.38
C LYS A 119 25.28 12.25 -32.29
N GLY A 120 25.12 11.62 -31.13
CA GLY A 120 24.03 10.68 -30.89
C GLY A 120 22.67 11.35 -30.95
N ILE A 121 22.53 12.53 -30.33
CA ILE A 121 21.30 13.34 -30.37
C ILE A 121 20.93 13.65 -31.83
N THR A 122 21.87 14.20 -32.61
CA THR A 122 21.65 14.52 -34.03
C THR A 122 21.26 13.28 -34.85
N ARG A 123 21.83 12.11 -34.52
CA ARG A 123 21.54 10.86 -35.22
C ARG A 123 20.16 10.31 -34.86
N ILE A 124 19.76 10.42 -33.59
CA ILE A 124 18.42 10.05 -33.12
C ILE A 124 17.37 10.95 -33.76
N GLU A 125 17.61 12.25 -33.79
CA GLU A 125 16.74 13.25 -34.43
C GLU A 125 16.49 12.92 -35.91
N LYS A 126 17.54 12.56 -36.66
CA LYS A 126 17.43 12.12 -38.05
C LYS A 126 16.70 10.79 -38.24
N GLU A 127 16.89 9.84 -37.34
CA GLU A 127 16.24 8.52 -37.43
C GLU A 127 14.75 8.58 -37.06
N LEU A 128 14.36 9.54 -36.23
CA LEU A 128 12.97 9.76 -35.81
C LEU A 128 12.24 10.85 -36.60
N ASP A 129 12.96 11.58 -37.47
CA ASP A 129 12.45 12.73 -38.23
C ASP A 129 11.86 13.83 -37.30
N ILE A 130 12.63 14.19 -36.26
CA ILE A 130 12.25 15.21 -35.27
C ILE A 130 13.30 16.32 -35.21
N ASP A 131 12.87 17.55 -34.97
CA ASP A 131 13.75 18.72 -34.94
C ASP A 131 14.61 18.80 -33.67
N ASN A 132 14.06 18.42 -32.52
CA ASN A 132 14.74 18.50 -31.23
C ASN A 132 14.26 17.40 -30.28
N LEU A 133 15.18 16.51 -29.88
CA LEU A 133 14.88 15.42 -28.94
C LEU A 133 14.45 15.93 -27.55
N TYR A 134 14.99 17.06 -27.11
CA TYR A 134 14.74 17.65 -25.79
C TYR A 134 13.60 18.68 -25.78
N SER A 135 12.78 18.74 -26.83
CA SER A 135 11.58 19.58 -26.80
C SER A 135 10.59 19.07 -25.72
N PRO A 136 9.76 19.95 -25.13
CA PRO A 136 8.73 19.54 -24.16
C PRO A 136 7.75 18.49 -24.69
N GLU A 137 7.60 18.41 -26.02
CA GLU A 137 6.74 17.45 -26.71
C GLU A 137 7.36 16.05 -26.79
N ASN A 138 8.70 15.94 -26.72
CA ASN A 138 9.47 14.71 -26.95
C ASN A 138 10.07 14.11 -25.66
N VAL A 139 9.61 14.55 -24.48
CA VAL A 139 10.11 14.08 -23.18
C VAL A 139 9.97 12.56 -23.04
N GLU A 140 8.84 12.00 -23.47
CA GLU A 140 8.60 10.54 -23.44
C GLU A 140 9.50 9.78 -24.43
N LEU A 141 9.77 10.34 -25.61
CA LEU A 141 10.67 9.75 -26.60
C LEU A 141 12.11 9.64 -26.05
N THR A 142 12.56 10.70 -25.38
CA THR A 142 13.86 10.71 -24.70
C THR A 142 13.91 9.61 -23.64
N HIS A 143 12.84 9.45 -22.87
CA HIS A 143 12.74 8.39 -21.86
C HIS A 143 12.87 6.99 -22.49
N TYR A 144 12.11 6.68 -23.54
CA TYR A 144 12.19 5.38 -24.23
C TYR A 144 13.57 5.09 -24.81
N MET A 145 14.23 6.10 -25.41
CA MET A 145 15.59 5.98 -25.92
C MET A 145 16.58 5.62 -24.82
N MET A 146 16.48 6.29 -23.67
CA MET A 146 17.35 6.04 -22.52
C MET A 146 17.14 4.63 -21.94
N GLN A 147 15.89 4.16 -21.82
CA GLN A 147 15.62 2.81 -21.34
C GLN A 147 16.09 1.74 -22.33
N ALA A 148 15.95 1.97 -23.65
CA ALA A 148 16.46 1.06 -24.67
C ALA A 148 17.99 0.94 -24.62
N LEU A 149 18.72 2.06 -24.46
CA LEU A 149 20.17 2.03 -24.29
C LEU A 149 20.59 1.33 -23.00
N LYS A 150 19.90 1.58 -21.88
CA LYS A 150 20.16 0.89 -20.61
C LYS A 150 19.97 -0.61 -20.75
N ALA A 151 18.83 -1.03 -21.32
CA ALA A 151 18.54 -2.42 -21.61
C ALA A 151 19.63 -3.05 -22.49
N LYS A 152 20.13 -2.33 -23.50
CA LYS A 152 21.19 -2.80 -24.40
C LYS A 152 22.53 -3.00 -23.70
N GLU A 153 23.01 -2.00 -22.94
CA GLU A 153 24.41 -1.90 -22.49
C GLU A 153 24.66 -2.28 -21.03
N LEU A 154 23.65 -2.18 -20.16
CA LEU A 154 23.81 -2.41 -18.72
C LEU A 154 23.20 -3.74 -18.26
N PHE A 155 22.27 -4.30 -19.03
CA PHE A 155 21.55 -5.53 -18.66
C PHE A 155 21.86 -6.64 -19.66
N TYR A 156 22.52 -7.69 -19.19
CA TYR A 156 22.95 -8.83 -19.97
C TYR A 156 22.11 -10.05 -19.61
N LYS A 157 21.75 -10.80 -20.66
CA LYS A 157 21.10 -12.08 -20.53
C LYS A 157 22.00 -13.06 -19.78
N ASP A 158 21.39 -13.87 -18.92
CA ASP A 158 22.03 -14.87 -18.05
C ASP A 158 22.92 -14.27 -16.93
N LYS A 159 22.89 -12.95 -16.75
CA LYS A 159 23.58 -12.26 -15.64
C LYS A 159 22.59 -11.46 -14.80
N GLU A 160 21.94 -10.45 -15.38
CA GLU A 160 20.94 -9.63 -14.68
C GLU A 160 19.52 -10.18 -14.85
N TYR A 161 19.23 -10.88 -15.94
CA TYR A 161 17.93 -11.49 -16.20
C TYR A 161 18.05 -12.75 -17.05
N LEU A 162 17.00 -13.59 -17.01
CA LEU A 162 16.83 -14.75 -17.88
C LEU A 162 15.51 -14.65 -18.66
N VAL A 163 15.45 -15.31 -19.81
CA VAL A 163 14.24 -15.40 -20.63
C VAL A 163 13.67 -16.80 -20.51
N ARG A 164 12.46 -16.94 -19.96
CA ARG A 164 11.78 -18.23 -19.80
C ARG A 164 10.30 -18.07 -20.11
N ASP A 165 9.74 -19.01 -20.87
CA ASP A 165 8.32 -19.04 -21.25
C ASP A 165 7.82 -17.72 -21.89
N GLY A 166 8.71 -17.03 -22.61
CA GLY A 166 8.42 -15.75 -23.26
C GLY A 166 8.34 -14.55 -22.31
N GLN A 167 8.88 -14.67 -21.08
CA GLN A 167 8.92 -13.62 -20.07
C GLN A 167 10.35 -13.34 -19.59
N ILE A 168 10.60 -12.11 -19.16
CA ILE A 168 11.83 -11.70 -18.48
C ILE A 168 11.70 -12.04 -16.99
N ILE A 169 12.63 -12.84 -16.46
CA ILE A 169 12.73 -13.14 -15.04
C ILE A 169 14.03 -12.54 -14.50
N ILE A 170 13.93 -11.73 -13.45
CA ILE A 170 15.07 -11.02 -12.86
C ILE A 170 15.94 -12.00 -12.07
N ILE A 171 17.26 -11.89 -12.20
CA ILE A 171 18.21 -12.64 -11.37
C ILE A 171 18.68 -11.71 -10.24
N ASP A 172 18.63 -12.21 -9.01
CA ASP A 172 19.23 -11.53 -7.87
C ASP A 172 20.76 -11.57 -7.98
N GLU A 173 21.41 -10.39 -8.04
CA GLU A 173 22.86 -10.25 -8.16
C GLU A 173 23.64 -10.94 -7.03
N PHE A 174 23.07 -11.05 -5.83
CA PHE A 174 23.76 -11.62 -4.67
C PHE A 174 23.59 -13.13 -4.59
N THR A 175 22.41 -13.64 -4.93
CA THR A 175 22.04 -15.04 -4.71
C THR A 175 22.01 -15.88 -5.99
N GLY A 176 22.00 -15.24 -7.16
CA GLY A 176 21.83 -15.89 -8.46
C GLY A 176 20.45 -16.53 -8.66
N ARG A 177 19.49 -16.24 -7.77
CA ARG A 177 18.15 -16.84 -7.80
C ARG A 177 17.24 -16.07 -8.75
N ALA A 178 16.41 -16.83 -9.47
CA ALA A 178 15.34 -16.29 -10.29
C ALA A 178 14.24 -15.71 -9.38
N MET A 179 13.92 -14.43 -9.57
CA MET A 179 12.85 -13.71 -8.86
C MET A 179 11.61 -13.62 -9.73
N GLU A 180 10.80 -14.68 -9.72
CA GLU A 180 9.52 -14.73 -10.44
C GLU A 180 8.54 -13.68 -9.90
N GLY A 181 7.78 -13.05 -10.80
CA GLY A 181 6.79 -12.01 -10.47
C GLY A 181 7.36 -10.61 -10.22
N ARG A 182 8.69 -10.43 -10.18
CA ARG A 182 9.31 -9.10 -10.11
C ARG A 182 9.52 -8.51 -11.50
N ARG A 183 9.30 -7.19 -11.62
CA ARG A 183 9.56 -6.41 -12.85
C ARG A 183 10.47 -5.24 -12.54
N TYR A 184 11.24 -4.82 -13.53
CA TYR A 184 12.01 -3.57 -13.43
C TYR A 184 11.05 -2.39 -13.59
N SER A 185 11.26 -1.34 -12.79
CA SER A 185 10.45 -0.12 -12.82
C SER A 185 10.84 0.79 -14.01
N ASP A 186 10.08 1.87 -14.20
CA ASP A 186 10.47 2.99 -15.08
C ASP A 186 10.67 2.59 -16.56
N GLY A 187 9.84 1.66 -17.05
CA GLY A 187 9.86 1.23 -18.45
C GLY A 187 11.02 0.31 -18.86
N LEU A 188 11.97 0.05 -17.96
CA LEU A 188 13.13 -0.79 -18.25
C LEU A 188 12.75 -2.24 -18.56
N HIS A 189 11.73 -2.78 -17.89
CA HIS A 189 11.30 -4.15 -18.12
C HIS A 189 10.71 -4.33 -19.52
N GLN A 190 9.93 -3.34 -19.99
CA GLN A 190 9.36 -3.27 -21.33
C GLN A 190 10.47 -3.10 -22.39
N ALA A 191 11.49 -2.31 -22.10
CA ALA A 191 12.67 -2.19 -22.96
C ALA A 191 13.43 -3.52 -23.10
N LEU A 192 13.56 -4.30 -22.02
CA LEU A 192 14.15 -5.64 -22.07
C LEU A 192 13.29 -6.65 -22.84
N GLU A 193 11.97 -6.60 -22.65
CA GLU A 193 11.02 -7.38 -23.45
C GLU A 193 11.18 -7.08 -24.94
N ALA A 194 11.30 -5.79 -25.31
CA ALA A 194 11.54 -5.38 -26.70
C ALA A 194 12.91 -5.85 -27.23
N LYS A 195 13.98 -5.70 -26.43
CA LYS A 195 15.34 -6.14 -26.76
C LYS A 195 15.40 -7.62 -27.14
N GLU A 196 14.73 -8.47 -26.37
CA GLU A 196 14.68 -9.93 -26.58
C GLU A 196 13.61 -10.36 -27.59
N GLY A 197 12.86 -9.42 -28.18
CA GLY A 197 11.82 -9.71 -29.17
C GLY A 197 10.54 -10.32 -28.59
N LEU A 198 10.31 -10.15 -27.28
CA LEU A 198 9.13 -10.64 -26.57
C LEU A 198 7.91 -9.72 -26.77
N LYS A 199 6.72 -10.21 -26.38
CA LYS A 199 5.52 -9.39 -26.35
C LYS A 199 5.64 -8.38 -25.21
N VAL A 200 5.88 -7.11 -25.56
CA VAL A 200 5.93 -6.00 -24.60
C VAL A 200 4.58 -5.87 -23.92
N ALA A 201 4.55 -6.00 -22.59
CA ALA A 201 3.33 -5.77 -21.85
C ALA A 201 3.02 -4.27 -21.82
N GLY A 202 1.73 -3.91 -21.83
CA GLY A 202 1.32 -2.52 -21.64
C GLY A 202 1.85 -1.97 -20.31
N GLU A 203 2.22 -0.70 -20.31
CA GLU A 203 2.54 0.01 -19.09
C GLU A 203 1.27 0.43 -18.37
N ASN A 204 1.29 0.31 -17.05
CA ASN A 204 0.32 1.00 -16.23
C ASN A 204 0.94 2.34 -15.83
N GLN A 205 0.31 3.43 -16.24
CA GLN A 205 0.72 4.77 -15.85
C GLN A 205 -0.20 5.25 -14.71
N THR A 206 0.38 5.96 -13.75
CA THR A 206 -0.39 6.69 -12.74
C THR A 206 -1.14 7.84 -13.41
N LEU A 207 -2.47 7.74 -13.49
CA LEU A 207 -3.33 8.77 -14.07
C LEU A 207 -3.68 9.86 -13.05
N ALA A 208 -3.92 9.47 -11.81
CA ALA A 208 -4.22 10.38 -10.72
C ALA A 208 -3.69 9.81 -9.40
N SER A 209 -3.20 10.69 -8.53
CA SER A 209 -2.72 10.31 -7.20
C SER A 209 -2.95 11.42 -6.20
N ILE A 210 -3.31 11.05 -4.97
CA ILE A 210 -3.40 11.96 -3.82
C ILE A 210 -3.00 11.22 -2.56
N THR A 211 -2.29 11.88 -1.65
CA THR A 211 -2.05 11.34 -0.31
C THR A 211 -3.25 11.62 0.59
N LEU A 212 -3.55 10.73 1.54
CA LEU A 212 -4.63 10.99 2.50
C LEU A 212 -4.41 12.29 3.28
N GLN A 213 -3.16 12.63 3.61
CA GLN A 213 -2.86 13.91 4.27
C GLN A 213 -3.38 15.09 3.44
N ASN A 214 -3.05 15.13 2.14
CA ASN A 214 -3.44 16.23 1.28
C ASN A 214 -4.94 16.25 1.02
N TYR A 215 -5.57 15.08 0.85
CA TYR A 215 -7.01 14.99 0.65
C TYR A 215 -7.79 15.58 1.84
N PHE A 216 -7.49 15.16 3.07
CA PHE A 216 -8.22 15.66 4.25
C PHE A 216 -7.94 17.14 4.56
N ARG A 217 -6.76 17.66 4.20
CA ARG A 217 -6.43 19.09 4.31
C ARG A 217 -7.26 19.99 3.40
N MET A 218 -7.91 19.44 2.38
CA MET A 218 -8.77 20.22 1.48
C MET A 218 -10.14 20.56 2.08
N TYR A 219 -10.56 19.89 3.16
CA TYR A 219 -11.83 20.20 3.82
C TYR A 219 -11.75 21.56 4.52
N LYS A 220 -12.81 22.37 4.40
CA LYS A 220 -12.90 23.68 5.08
C LYS A 220 -12.82 23.55 6.61
N LYS A 221 -13.37 22.46 7.15
CA LYS A 221 -13.27 22.08 8.56
C LYS A 221 -12.93 20.60 8.65
N LEU A 222 -12.01 20.25 9.55
CA LEU A 222 -11.63 18.88 9.84
C LEU A 222 -11.70 18.67 11.36
N SER A 223 -12.19 17.51 11.78
CA SER A 223 -12.14 17.03 13.15
C SER A 223 -12.05 15.51 13.15
N GLY A 224 -11.72 14.91 14.28
CA GLY A 224 -11.75 13.47 14.42
C GLY A 224 -11.90 13.02 15.86
N MET A 225 -12.10 11.71 16.03
CA MET A 225 -12.24 11.06 17.32
C MET A 225 -11.44 9.75 17.32
N THR A 226 -10.89 9.39 18.48
CA THR A 226 -10.19 8.12 18.75
C THR A 226 -9.89 8.04 20.24
N GLY A 227 -9.57 6.84 20.74
CA GLY A 227 -9.11 6.62 22.11
C GLY A 227 -7.63 6.95 22.34
N THR A 228 -6.82 7.09 21.28
CA THR A 228 -5.35 7.03 21.37
C THR A 228 -4.61 8.22 20.73
N ALA A 229 -5.29 9.34 20.47
CA ALA A 229 -4.70 10.48 19.73
C ALA A 229 -3.62 11.28 20.49
N GLU A 230 -3.51 11.16 21.82
CA GLU A 230 -2.62 12.02 22.61
C GLU A 230 -1.14 11.84 22.24
N THR A 231 -0.72 10.63 21.92
CA THR A 231 0.67 10.35 21.52
C THR A 231 1.05 11.03 20.21
N GLU A 232 0.10 11.13 19.27
CA GLU A 232 0.29 11.69 17.93
C GLU A 232 -0.10 13.18 17.83
N ALA A 233 -0.35 13.84 18.97
CA ALA A 233 -0.85 15.22 19.00
C ALA A 233 0.05 16.23 18.27
N THR A 234 1.37 16.02 18.31
CA THR A 234 2.34 16.86 17.60
C THR A 234 2.21 16.74 16.08
N GLU A 235 2.02 15.51 15.58
CA GLU A 235 1.85 15.24 14.16
C GLU A 235 0.50 15.78 13.65
N PHE A 236 -0.58 15.59 14.41
CA PHE A 236 -1.90 16.15 14.10
C PHE A 236 -1.86 17.68 13.96
N MET A 237 -1.17 18.36 14.89
CA MET A 237 -1.03 19.81 14.84
C MET A 237 -0.12 20.25 13.67
N HIS A 238 0.99 19.54 13.43
CA HIS A 238 1.93 19.93 12.38
C HIS A 238 1.29 19.78 10.98
N THR A 239 0.72 18.61 10.69
CA THR A 239 0.24 18.22 9.37
C THR A 239 -1.17 18.73 9.08
N TYR A 240 -2.08 18.61 10.05
CA TYR A 240 -3.52 18.88 9.85
C TYR A 240 -4.05 20.11 10.59
N LYS A 241 -3.22 20.76 11.43
CA LYS A 241 -3.65 21.85 12.33
C LYS A 241 -4.78 21.42 13.25
N LEU A 242 -4.80 20.15 13.65
CA LEU A 242 -5.75 19.59 14.59
C LEU A 242 -5.17 19.60 16.00
N GLY A 243 -5.88 20.21 16.93
CA GLY A 243 -5.58 20.10 18.36
C GLY A 243 -6.19 18.81 18.93
N VAL A 244 -5.47 18.17 19.85
CA VAL A 244 -5.96 17.00 20.59
C VAL A 244 -6.44 17.45 21.96
N ILE A 245 -7.66 17.05 22.32
CA ILE A 245 -8.25 17.32 23.63
C ILE A 245 -8.62 15.97 24.25
N VAL A 246 -8.05 15.68 25.42
CA VAL A 246 -8.39 14.49 26.19
C VAL A 246 -9.70 14.72 26.92
N ILE A 247 -10.75 14.04 26.47
CA ILE A 247 -12.07 14.08 27.12
C ILE A 247 -12.05 13.17 28.36
N PRO A 248 -12.47 13.65 29.55
CA PRO A 248 -12.56 12.80 30.73
C PRO A 248 -13.49 11.61 30.51
N THR A 249 -13.11 10.45 31.09
CA THR A 249 -13.95 9.26 31.01
C THR A 249 -15.23 9.42 31.84
N ASN A 250 -16.32 8.80 31.39
CA ASN A 250 -17.60 8.81 32.12
C ASN A 250 -17.50 8.13 33.50
N ARG A 251 -16.61 7.13 33.63
CA ARG A 251 -16.31 6.44 34.89
C ARG A 251 -14.79 6.38 35.12
N PRO A 252 -14.33 6.36 36.39
CA PRO A 252 -12.93 6.11 36.69
C PRO A 252 -12.47 4.76 36.12
N ILE A 253 -11.31 4.74 35.48
CA ILE A 253 -10.72 3.51 34.94
C ILE A 253 -10.20 2.67 36.10
N VAL A 254 -10.64 1.41 36.16
CA VAL A 254 -10.20 0.40 37.15
C VAL A 254 -9.44 -0.77 36.50
N ARG A 255 -9.10 -0.64 35.20
CA ARG A 255 -8.34 -1.64 34.45
C ARG A 255 -6.93 -1.74 35.03
N ILE A 256 -6.45 -2.98 35.21
CA ILE A 256 -5.10 -3.26 35.68
C ILE A 256 -4.25 -3.68 34.48
N ASP A 257 -3.35 -2.78 34.07
CA ASP A 257 -2.40 -3.04 32.99
C ASP A 257 -1.14 -3.69 33.59
N ASN A 258 -0.96 -4.98 33.32
CA ASN A 258 0.17 -5.76 33.82
C ASN A 258 1.43 -5.50 32.99
N PRO A 259 2.64 -5.59 33.57
CA PRO A 259 3.89 -5.44 32.82
C PRO A 259 4.10 -6.56 31.79
N ASP A 260 4.84 -6.25 30.75
CA ASP A 260 5.17 -7.19 29.67
C ASP A 260 5.98 -8.39 30.17
N LEU A 261 5.66 -9.58 29.64
CA LEU A 261 6.42 -10.81 29.87
C LEU A 261 7.24 -11.16 28.62
N VAL A 262 8.56 -11.18 28.77
CA VAL A 262 9.50 -11.47 27.68
C VAL A 262 10.09 -12.87 27.84
N TYR A 263 10.04 -13.66 26.78
CA TYR A 263 10.54 -15.04 26.74
C TYR A 263 11.71 -15.17 25.77
N LYS A 264 12.61 -16.12 26.04
CA LYS A 264 13.81 -16.35 25.23
C LYS A 264 13.46 -16.94 23.86
N THR A 265 12.47 -17.82 23.80
CA THR A 265 12.04 -18.46 22.55
C THR A 265 10.56 -18.23 22.25
N HIS A 266 10.21 -18.31 20.97
CA HIS A 266 8.81 -18.20 20.54
C HIS A 266 7.93 -19.32 21.14
N ASN A 267 8.45 -20.55 21.22
CA ASN A 267 7.71 -21.69 21.76
C ASN A 267 7.41 -21.52 23.26
N GLU A 268 8.35 -21.01 24.04
CA GLU A 268 8.12 -20.69 25.47
C GLU A 268 7.03 -19.61 25.61
N LYS A 269 7.07 -18.56 24.78
CA LYS A 269 6.05 -17.51 24.76
C LYS A 269 4.66 -18.10 24.47
N VAL A 270 4.52 -18.90 23.42
CA VAL A 270 3.24 -19.51 23.03
C VAL A 270 2.71 -20.43 24.13
N ASN A 271 3.58 -21.26 24.72
CA ASN A 271 3.17 -22.15 25.81
C ASN A 271 2.68 -21.35 27.03
N ALA A 272 3.38 -20.27 27.42
CA ALA A 272 2.95 -19.42 28.53
C ALA A 272 1.62 -18.72 28.26
N ILE A 273 1.38 -18.24 27.02
CA ILE A 273 0.08 -17.67 26.62
C ILE A 273 -1.03 -18.71 26.77
N VAL A 274 -0.80 -19.94 26.27
CA VAL A 274 -1.78 -21.03 26.33
C VAL A 274 -2.08 -21.45 27.77
N GLU A 275 -1.07 -21.51 28.64
CA GLU A 275 -1.24 -21.79 30.07
C GLU A 275 -2.07 -20.70 30.76
N ARG A 276 -1.80 -19.43 30.44
CA ARG A 276 -2.57 -18.30 30.98
C ARG A 276 -4.03 -18.33 30.52
N ILE A 277 -4.29 -18.63 29.25
CA ILE A 277 -5.64 -18.78 28.72
C ILE A 277 -6.37 -19.92 29.43
N GLU A 278 -5.71 -21.05 29.65
CA GLU A 278 -6.30 -22.19 30.36
C GLU A 278 -6.69 -21.84 31.81
N GLU A 279 -5.85 -21.08 32.51
CA GLU A 279 -6.16 -20.59 33.86
C GLU A 279 -7.39 -19.67 33.86
N LEU A 280 -7.43 -18.69 32.96
CA LEU A 280 -8.56 -17.76 32.82
C LEU A 280 -9.86 -18.49 32.50
N TYR A 281 -9.80 -19.44 31.57
CA TYR A 281 -10.93 -20.28 31.18
C TYR A 281 -11.44 -21.17 32.33
N LYS A 282 -10.54 -21.73 33.16
CA LYS A 282 -10.96 -22.48 34.35
C LYS A 282 -11.65 -21.60 35.39
N ASN A 283 -11.27 -20.33 35.46
CA ASN A 283 -11.81 -19.35 36.40
C ASN A 283 -13.09 -18.64 35.91
N GLY A 284 -13.58 -18.93 34.71
CA GLY A 284 -14.78 -18.26 34.18
C GLY A 284 -14.53 -16.99 33.38
N GLN A 285 -13.28 -16.51 33.31
CA GLN A 285 -12.98 -15.16 32.85
C GLN A 285 -12.86 -15.10 31.32
N PRO A 286 -13.57 -14.18 30.64
CA PRO A 286 -13.40 -13.97 29.21
C PRO A 286 -11.99 -13.47 28.88
N ALA A 287 -11.45 -13.89 27.73
CA ALA A 287 -10.14 -13.45 27.26
C ALA A 287 -10.15 -13.13 25.77
N LEU A 288 -9.57 -11.98 25.43
CA LEU A 288 -9.26 -11.57 24.06
C LEU A 288 -7.75 -11.67 23.84
N VAL A 289 -7.32 -12.36 22.79
CA VAL A 289 -5.90 -12.54 22.45
C VAL A 289 -5.61 -11.90 21.11
N GLY A 290 -4.81 -10.84 21.11
CA GLY A 290 -4.33 -10.18 19.90
C GLY A 290 -3.12 -10.88 19.30
N THR A 291 -3.13 -11.13 17.99
CA THR A 291 -1.97 -11.60 17.24
C THR A 291 -1.69 -10.65 16.06
N ILE A 292 -0.51 -10.75 15.45
CA ILE A 292 -0.14 -9.90 14.30
C ILE A 292 -0.42 -10.55 12.94
N SER A 293 -0.57 -11.87 12.88
CA SER A 293 -0.71 -12.62 11.63
C SER A 293 -1.68 -13.78 11.76
N ILE A 294 -2.33 -14.13 10.65
CA ILE A 294 -3.28 -15.26 10.59
C ILE A 294 -2.58 -16.56 10.98
N GLU A 295 -1.33 -16.77 10.54
CA GLU A 295 -0.52 -17.93 10.92
C GLU A 295 -0.34 -18.03 12.44
N SER A 296 -0.08 -16.89 13.12
CA SER A 296 0.05 -16.87 14.58
C SER A 296 -1.27 -17.23 15.26
N SER A 297 -2.39 -16.72 14.75
CA SER A 297 -3.73 -17.09 15.22
C SER A 297 -4.03 -18.57 15.04
N GLU A 298 -3.67 -19.16 13.89
CA GLU A 298 -3.87 -20.59 13.62
C GLU A 298 -3.00 -21.48 14.53
N ILE A 299 -1.74 -21.10 14.76
CA ILE A 299 -0.86 -21.81 15.71
C ILE A 299 -1.52 -21.82 17.10
N LEU A 300 -1.95 -20.65 17.59
CA LEU A 300 -2.57 -20.56 18.91
C LEU A 300 -3.89 -21.35 18.98
N SER A 301 -4.73 -21.25 17.95
CA SER A 301 -5.98 -22.01 17.83
C SER A 301 -5.75 -23.52 17.88
N ASN A 302 -4.73 -24.02 17.19
CA ASN A 302 -4.35 -25.44 17.22
C ASN A 302 -3.93 -25.88 18.63
N HIS A 303 -3.19 -25.05 19.36
CA HIS A 303 -2.81 -25.34 20.75
C HIS A 303 -4.03 -25.37 21.69
N LEU A 304 -4.97 -24.43 21.55
CA LEU A 304 -6.20 -24.40 22.35
C LEU A 304 -7.13 -25.58 22.02
N THR A 305 -7.23 -25.97 20.75
CA THR A 305 -7.99 -27.14 20.30
C THR A 305 -7.46 -28.43 20.94
N LYS A 306 -6.13 -28.61 21.00
CA LYS A 306 -5.50 -29.76 21.68
C LYS A 306 -5.84 -29.81 23.17
N LYS A 307 -6.00 -28.66 23.81
CA LYS A 307 -6.42 -28.53 25.22
C LYS A 307 -7.94 -28.56 25.42
N LYS A 308 -8.72 -28.71 24.34
CA LYS A 308 -10.20 -28.71 24.36
C LYS A 308 -10.81 -27.43 24.94
N ILE A 309 -10.18 -26.28 24.68
CA ILE A 309 -10.70 -24.97 25.06
C ILE A 309 -11.47 -24.40 23.85
N PRO A 310 -12.81 -24.22 23.95
CA PRO A 310 -13.59 -23.54 22.92
C PRO A 310 -13.09 -22.12 22.72
N HIS A 311 -12.93 -21.71 21.47
CA HIS A 311 -12.45 -20.38 21.12
C HIS A 311 -12.93 -19.99 19.72
N GLU A 312 -13.02 -18.69 19.47
CA GLU A 312 -13.33 -18.11 18.17
C GLU A 312 -12.11 -17.38 17.60
N VAL A 313 -11.96 -17.39 16.28
CA VAL A 313 -10.83 -16.74 15.59
C VAL A 313 -11.33 -15.72 14.58
N LEU A 314 -10.87 -14.46 14.72
CA LEU A 314 -11.20 -13.33 13.86
C LEU A 314 -10.01 -13.00 12.96
N ASN A 315 -10.23 -12.99 11.65
CA ASN A 315 -9.16 -12.87 10.65
C ASN A 315 -9.30 -11.62 9.76
N ALA A 316 -10.16 -10.66 10.13
CA ALA A 316 -10.47 -9.45 9.37
C ALA A 316 -10.95 -9.73 7.93
N LYS A 317 -11.62 -10.87 7.71
CA LYS A 317 -12.15 -11.27 6.40
C LYS A 317 -13.65 -11.00 6.27
N PHE A 318 -14.40 -11.13 7.37
CA PHE A 318 -15.86 -11.04 7.35
C PHE A 318 -16.35 -10.12 8.46
N HIS A 319 -16.39 -8.81 8.19
CA HIS A 319 -16.67 -7.79 9.21
C HIS A 319 -18.00 -7.99 9.97
N GLU A 320 -19.10 -8.30 9.28
CA GLU A 320 -20.42 -8.48 9.93
C GLU A 320 -20.40 -9.65 10.92
N ARG A 321 -19.95 -10.83 10.46
CA ARG A 321 -19.88 -12.02 11.33
C ARG A 321 -18.87 -11.87 12.46
N GLU A 322 -17.77 -11.14 12.22
CA GLU A 322 -16.78 -10.86 13.26
C GLU A 322 -17.35 -9.93 14.34
N ALA A 323 -18.15 -8.93 13.97
CA ALA A 323 -18.85 -8.07 14.92
C ALA A 323 -19.79 -8.88 15.85
N ASP A 324 -20.54 -9.85 15.29
CA ASP A 324 -21.39 -10.75 16.09
C ASP A 324 -20.59 -11.51 17.16
N ILE A 325 -19.41 -12.01 16.79
CA ILE A 325 -18.55 -12.76 17.70
C ILE A 325 -17.98 -11.84 18.79
N VAL A 326 -17.50 -10.65 18.40
CA VAL A 326 -16.90 -9.67 19.34
C VAL A 326 -17.92 -9.16 20.34
N ALA A 327 -19.15 -8.89 19.90
CA ALA A 327 -20.25 -8.49 20.77
C ALA A 327 -20.56 -9.53 21.87
N GLN A 328 -20.18 -10.81 21.66
CA GLN A 328 -20.34 -11.91 22.60
C GLN A 328 -19.04 -12.29 23.33
N ALA A 329 -17.91 -11.65 23.03
CA ALA A 329 -16.61 -11.99 23.58
C ALA A 329 -16.50 -11.75 25.10
N GLY A 330 -17.38 -10.93 25.69
CA GLY A 330 -17.40 -10.64 27.13
C GLY A 330 -18.19 -11.64 27.98
N ARG A 331 -18.68 -12.75 27.40
CA ARG A 331 -19.43 -13.79 28.12
C ARG A 331 -18.53 -14.74 28.92
N TYR A 332 -19.12 -15.38 29.94
CA TYR A 332 -18.44 -16.39 30.76
C TYR A 332 -17.77 -17.45 29.88
N ASN A 333 -16.50 -17.76 30.16
CA ASN A 333 -15.69 -18.73 29.41
C ASN A 333 -15.47 -18.41 27.91
N SER A 334 -15.73 -17.18 27.46
CA SER A 334 -15.49 -16.82 26.06
C SER A 334 -14.01 -16.53 25.79
N ILE A 335 -13.41 -17.25 24.85
CA ILE A 335 -12.03 -17.04 24.39
C ILE A 335 -12.06 -16.61 22.93
N THR A 336 -11.54 -15.43 22.64
CA THR A 336 -11.52 -14.87 21.28
C THR A 336 -10.09 -14.55 20.87
N ILE A 337 -9.67 -15.03 19.71
CA ILE A 337 -8.37 -14.70 19.09
C ILE A 337 -8.64 -13.69 17.98
N ALA A 338 -8.05 -12.50 18.06
CA ALA A 338 -8.18 -11.44 17.07
C ALA A 338 -6.85 -11.22 16.34
N THR A 339 -6.87 -11.35 15.01
CA THR A 339 -5.72 -11.04 14.17
C THR A 339 -5.69 -9.55 13.85
N ASN A 340 -4.57 -8.89 14.16
CA ASN A 340 -4.35 -7.47 13.99
C ASN A 340 -5.46 -6.62 14.66
N MET A 341 -6.24 -5.87 13.87
CA MET A 341 -7.37 -5.06 14.34
C MET A 341 -8.74 -5.70 14.02
N ALA A 342 -8.81 -7.03 13.90
CA ALA A 342 -10.08 -7.72 13.68
C ALA A 342 -11.05 -7.45 14.85
N GLY A 343 -12.31 -7.17 14.53
CA GLY A 343 -13.32 -6.79 15.53
C GLY A 343 -13.32 -5.32 15.98
N ARG A 344 -12.54 -4.45 15.32
CA ARG A 344 -12.55 -3.01 15.60
C ARG A 344 -13.94 -2.40 15.41
N GLY A 345 -14.28 -1.43 16.25
CA GLY A 345 -15.54 -0.69 16.21
C GLY A 345 -16.72 -1.38 16.88
N THR A 346 -16.53 -2.58 17.45
CA THR A 346 -17.55 -3.28 18.25
C THR A 346 -17.12 -3.37 19.71
N ASP A 347 -17.93 -2.83 20.61
CA ASP A 347 -17.66 -2.87 22.05
C ASP A 347 -17.82 -4.27 22.63
N ILE A 348 -16.85 -4.70 23.43
CA ILE A 348 -16.91 -5.95 24.19
C ILE A 348 -17.58 -5.67 25.54
N MET A 349 -18.89 -5.92 25.61
CA MET A 349 -19.67 -5.79 26.84
C MET A 349 -19.55 -7.06 27.70
N LEU A 350 -19.26 -6.90 29.00
CA LEU A 350 -19.25 -8.02 29.94
C LEU A 350 -20.68 -8.60 30.09
N GLY A 351 -20.82 -9.91 29.92
CA GLY A 351 -22.13 -10.58 29.79
C GLY A 351 -22.65 -10.71 28.35
N GLY A 352 -21.96 -10.09 27.39
CA GLY A 352 -22.39 -9.96 25.99
C GLY A 352 -23.22 -8.70 25.77
N ASN A 353 -23.59 -8.43 24.52
CA ASN A 353 -24.41 -7.27 24.13
C ASN A 353 -25.87 -7.69 23.81
N PRO A 354 -26.84 -7.44 24.71
CA PRO A 354 -28.25 -7.81 24.51
C PRO A 354 -28.93 -7.02 23.39
N GLU A 355 -28.58 -5.75 23.21
CA GLU A 355 -29.16 -4.88 22.18
C GLU A 355 -28.77 -5.36 20.79
N PHE A 356 -27.50 -5.77 20.64
CA PHE A 356 -26.99 -6.32 19.40
C PHE A 356 -27.64 -7.66 19.05
N LEU A 357 -27.84 -8.57 20.03
CA LEU A 357 -28.55 -9.83 19.81
C LEU A 357 -30.02 -9.63 19.46
N ALA A 358 -30.70 -8.70 20.14
CA ALA A 358 -32.09 -8.37 19.84
C ALA A 358 -32.23 -7.76 18.43
N LEU A 359 -31.28 -6.91 18.03
CA LEU A 359 -31.26 -6.33 16.69
C LEU A 359 -30.97 -7.39 15.61
N SER A 360 -30.06 -8.34 15.89
CA SER A 360 -29.75 -9.45 14.97
C SER A 360 -30.94 -10.41 14.79
N GLU A 361 -31.68 -10.72 15.86
CA GLU A 361 -32.88 -11.59 15.79
C GLU A 361 -34.07 -10.89 15.13
N VAL A 362 -34.26 -9.58 15.36
CA VAL A 362 -35.47 -8.85 14.94
C VAL A 362 -35.26 -8.06 13.63
N GLY A 363 -34.03 -7.66 13.31
CA GLY A 363 -33.64 -6.93 12.10
C GLY A 363 -33.84 -5.41 12.15
N SER A 364 -34.70 -4.89 13.04
CA SER A 364 -34.88 -3.44 13.27
C SER A 364 -35.39 -3.13 14.68
N ILE A 365 -34.98 -1.98 15.21
CA ILE A 365 -35.42 -1.44 16.51
C ILE A 365 -36.90 -1.03 16.48
N ASP A 366 -37.42 -0.65 15.30
CA ASP A 366 -38.79 -0.13 15.15
C ASP A 366 -39.87 -1.23 15.17
N LEU A 367 -39.46 -2.50 15.24
CA LEU A 367 -40.38 -3.63 15.20
C LEU A 367 -40.96 -3.94 16.61
N PRO A 368 -42.24 -4.32 16.71
CA PRO A 368 -42.93 -4.46 18.01
C PRO A 368 -42.30 -5.50 18.95
N ASN A 369 -41.66 -6.52 18.39
CA ASN A 369 -41.02 -7.63 19.09
C ASN A 369 -39.59 -7.29 19.58
N TYR A 370 -39.00 -6.15 19.21
CA TYR A 370 -37.65 -5.77 19.66
C TYR A 370 -37.54 -5.71 21.18
N ASN A 371 -38.52 -5.10 21.86
CA ASN A 371 -38.48 -4.94 23.32
C ASN A 371 -38.60 -6.27 24.07
N GLU A 372 -39.43 -7.21 23.59
CA GLU A 372 -39.53 -8.55 24.19
C GLU A 372 -38.23 -9.34 24.01
N THR A 373 -37.64 -9.29 22.81
CA THR A 373 -36.38 -9.96 22.51
C THR A 373 -35.20 -9.35 23.28
N LEU A 374 -35.19 -8.04 23.49
CA LEU A 374 -34.19 -7.36 24.31
C LEU A 374 -34.23 -7.81 25.77
N GLU A 375 -35.41 -7.90 26.37
CA GLU A 375 -35.56 -8.37 27.76
C GLU A 375 -35.18 -9.86 27.89
N LYS A 376 -35.49 -10.70 26.89
CA LYS A 376 -35.02 -12.09 26.82
C LYS A 376 -33.49 -12.19 26.90
N TYR A 377 -32.76 -11.32 26.21
CA TYR A 377 -31.30 -11.34 26.17
C TYR A 377 -30.61 -10.59 27.32
N LYS A 378 -31.31 -9.73 28.06
CA LYS A 378 -30.77 -9.12 29.29
C LYS A 378 -30.71 -10.08 30.48
N ILE A 379 -31.55 -11.12 30.47
CA ILE A 379 -31.69 -12.09 31.57
C ILE A 379 -30.67 -13.24 31.45
N GLN A 380 -30.15 -13.48 30.24
CA GLN A 380 -29.10 -14.47 29.93
C GLN A 380 -27.71 -13.88 30.06
#